data_AF-A0A258H680-F1
#
_entry.id   AF-A0A258H680-F1
#
_cell.length_a   1.000
_cell.length_b   1.000
_cell.length_c   1.000
_cell.angle_alpha   90.00
_cell.angle_beta   90.00
_cell.angle_gamma   90.00
#
_symmetry.space_group_name_H-M   'P 1'
#
loop_
_entity.id
_entity.type
_entity.pdbx_description
1 polymer ?
#
loop_
_entity_poly.entity_id
_entity_poly.type
_entity_poly.pdbx_seq_one_letter_code
_entity_poly.pdbx_strand_id
1 'polypeptide(L)'
;MGFLNATVHDPVDAEKDYRHIMATGETVRFAFKLIRDAILFTDMRIVTIDVQGLTGSKKRFVSIPYRAITTFSVESAGHFDLDTELTLTVSGSAPIELLLSRGTDVHGLISLLTERLAR
;
A
#
# COMPACT_ATOMS: atom_id res chain seq x y z
N MET A 1 18.26 0.76 -2.40
CA MET A 1 17.26 1.03 -3.45
C MET A 1 16.58 2.35 -3.09
N GLY A 2 16.09 3.13 -4.05
CA GLY A 2 15.50 4.43 -3.75
C GLY A 2 14.11 4.25 -3.16
N PHE A 3 13.86 4.80 -1.98
CA PHE A 3 12.55 4.79 -1.39
C PHE A 3 11.60 5.74 -2.13
N LEU A 4 10.36 5.33 -2.35
CA LEU A 4 9.34 6.17 -2.96
C LEU A 4 8.48 6.82 -1.86
N ASN A 5 8.43 8.15 -1.82
CA ASN A 5 7.60 8.87 -0.85
C ASN A 5 6.12 8.76 -1.23
N ALA A 6 5.30 8.27 -0.31
CA ALA A 6 3.88 8.06 -0.52
C ALA A 6 3.04 9.01 0.36
N THR A 7 2.11 9.72 -0.27
CA THR A 7 1.14 10.57 0.41
C THR A 7 -0.14 9.79 0.70
N VAL A 8 -0.75 10.10 1.85
CA VAL A 8 -2.06 9.55 2.20
C VAL A 8 -3.07 9.99 1.15
N HIS A 9 -3.77 9.03 0.56
CA HIS A 9 -4.95 9.26 -0.28
C HIS A 9 -6.18 8.82 0.51
N ASP A 10 -7.23 9.63 0.49
CA ASP A 10 -8.44 9.33 1.25
C ASP A 10 -9.03 7.98 0.79
N PRO A 11 -9.32 7.02 1.70
CA PRO A 11 -9.81 5.71 1.32
C PRO A 11 -11.14 5.73 0.54
N VAL A 12 -12.04 6.66 0.85
CA VAL A 12 -13.35 6.78 0.18
C VAL A 12 -13.17 7.28 -1.25
N ASP A 13 -12.29 8.26 -1.45
CA ASP A 13 -11.97 8.73 -2.79
C ASP A 13 -11.14 7.71 -3.59
N ALA A 14 -10.24 6.97 -2.93
CA ALA A 14 -9.53 5.85 -3.55
C ALA A 14 -10.50 4.76 -4.04
N GLU A 15 -11.50 4.42 -3.21
CA GLU A 15 -12.51 3.43 -3.58
C GLU A 15 -13.31 3.86 -4.81
N LYS A 16 -13.65 5.15 -4.93
CA LYS A 16 -14.28 5.71 -6.15
C LYS A 16 -13.34 5.62 -7.36
N ASP A 17 -12.09 6.08 -7.21
CA ASP A 17 -11.07 6.11 -8.27
C ASP A 17 -10.81 4.70 -8.85
N TYR A 18 -10.78 3.69 -7.97
CA TYR A 18 -10.36 2.33 -8.31
C TYR A 18 -11.50 1.30 -8.27
N ARG A 19 -12.77 1.74 -8.21
CA ARG A 19 -13.93 0.83 -8.08
C ARG A 19 -13.96 -0.30 -9.11
N HIS A 20 -13.55 -0.01 -10.34
CA HIS A 20 -13.57 -0.91 -11.48
C HIS A 20 -12.63 -2.12 -11.37
N ILE A 21 -11.65 -2.10 -10.45
CA ILE A 21 -10.74 -3.23 -10.18
C ILE A 21 -11.02 -3.95 -8.86
N MET A 22 -12.01 -3.48 -8.09
CA MET A 22 -12.36 -4.01 -6.79
C MET A 22 -13.42 -5.11 -6.90
N ALA A 23 -13.35 -6.09 -6.01
CA ALA A 23 -14.37 -7.10 -5.87
C ALA A 23 -15.67 -6.53 -5.27
N THR A 24 -16.78 -7.25 -5.46
CA THR A 24 -18.05 -6.89 -4.83
C THR A 24 -17.93 -6.96 -3.30
N GLY A 25 -18.21 -5.85 -2.61
CA GLY A 25 -18.11 -5.76 -1.16
C GLY A 25 -16.68 -5.50 -0.62
N GLU A 26 -15.67 -5.48 -1.49
CA GLU A 26 -14.30 -5.09 -1.11
C GLU A 26 -14.28 -3.60 -0.73
N THR A 27 -13.65 -3.26 0.40
CA THR A 27 -13.58 -1.89 0.93
C THR A 27 -12.12 -1.45 1.07
N VAL A 28 -11.79 -0.23 0.64
CA VAL A 28 -10.44 0.33 0.85
C VAL A 28 -10.28 0.77 2.31
N ARG A 29 -9.21 0.31 2.98
CA ARG A 29 -8.88 0.66 4.36
C ARG A 29 -7.80 1.72 4.44
N PHE A 30 -6.76 1.58 3.63
CA PHE A 30 -5.72 2.58 3.44
C PHE A 30 -5.40 2.72 1.96
N ALA A 31 -5.11 3.94 1.53
CA ALA A 31 -4.64 4.21 0.19
C ALA A 31 -3.47 5.18 0.25
N PHE A 32 -2.44 4.89 -0.51
CA PHE A 32 -1.28 5.75 -0.64
C PHE A 32 -1.05 6.02 -2.12
N LYS A 33 -0.95 7.29 -2.47
CA LYS A 33 -0.56 7.73 -3.80
C LYS A 33 0.91 8.10 -3.79
N LEU A 34 1.62 7.63 -4.80
CA LEU A 34 2.92 8.14 -5.18
C LEU A 34 2.69 9.12 -6.35
N ILE A 35 3.76 9.64 -6.96
CA ILE A 35 3.65 10.65 -8.03
C ILE A 35 2.64 10.23 -9.11
N ARG A 36 2.72 8.96 -9.56
CA ARG A 36 1.79 8.39 -10.56
C ARG A 36 1.21 7.05 -10.15
N ASP A 37 1.84 6.38 -9.21
CA ASP A 37 1.48 5.04 -8.76
C ASP A 37 0.58 5.10 -7.54
N ALA A 38 -0.06 3.98 -7.21
CA ALA A 38 -0.83 3.87 -6.00
C ALA A 38 -0.69 2.50 -5.37
N ILE A 39 -0.81 2.44 -4.05
CA ILE A 39 -0.98 1.20 -3.31
C ILE A 39 -2.22 1.31 -2.43
N LEU A 40 -3.07 0.29 -2.51
CA LEU A 40 -4.31 0.18 -1.76
C LEU A 40 -4.21 -1.02 -0.82
N PHE A 41 -4.57 -0.82 0.43
CA PHE A 41 -4.79 -1.88 1.41
C PHE A 41 -6.30 -2.00 1.60
N THR A 42 -6.88 -3.10 1.14
CA THR A 42 -8.32 -3.35 1.25
C THR A 42 -8.61 -4.29 2.43
N ASP A 43 -9.85 -4.66 2.64
CA ASP A 43 -10.18 -5.76 3.55
C ASP A 43 -9.85 -7.14 2.96
N MET A 44 -9.53 -7.26 1.68
CA MET A 44 -9.29 -8.55 1.03
C MET A 44 -7.83 -8.78 0.61
N ARG A 45 -7.12 -7.72 0.21
CA ARG A 45 -5.79 -7.80 -0.41
C ARG A 45 -5.08 -6.46 -0.42
N ILE A 46 -3.81 -6.50 -0.81
CA ILE A 46 -3.05 -5.32 -1.19
C ILE A 46 -3.07 -5.21 -2.72
N VAL A 47 -3.31 -4.01 -3.26
CA VAL A 47 -3.29 -3.76 -4.70
C VAL A 47 -2.25 -2.69 -5.01
N THR A 48 -1.30 -2.99 -5.90
CA THR A 48 -0.39 -1.96 -6.45
C THR A 48 -0.82 -1.60 -7.87
N ILE A 49 -0.77 -0.31 -8.18
CA ILE A 49 -1.05 0.28 -9.49
C ILE A 49 0.20 1.03 -9.92
N ASP A 50 0.86 0.53 -10.96
CA ASP A 50 2.05 1.12 -11.58
C ASP A 50 1.66 1.71 -12.94
N VAL A 51 1.89 3.02 -13.10
CA VAL A 51 1.62 3.77 -14.32
C VAL A 51 2.89 3.84 -15.17
N GLN A 52 2.89 3.12 -16.28
CA GLN A 52 4.02 2.94 -17.17
C GLN A 52 3.94 3.82 -18.43
N GLY A 53 5.13 4.12 -18.97
CA GLY A 53 5.28 4.88 -20.20
C GLY A 53 5.15 6.40 -20.02
N LEU A 54 5.34 7.12 -21.11
CA LEU A 54 5.33 8.59 -21.12
C LEU A 54 3.91 9.15 -21.01
N THR A 55 2.93 8.51 -21.65
CA THR A 55 1.52 8.93 -21.68
C THR A 55 0.72 8.44 -20.47
N GLY A 56 1.27 7.50 -19.68
CA GLY A 56 0.56 6.85 -18.58
C GLY A 56 -0.62 5.96 -18.99
N SER A 57 -0.75 5.66 -20.29
CA SER A 57 -1.84 4.83 -20.81
C SER A 57 -1.69 3.35 -20.46
N LYS A 58 -0.46 2.89 -20.23
CA LYS A 58 -0.18 1.53 -19.77
C LYS A 58 -0.18 1.50 -18.26
N LYS A 59 -1.05 0.69 -17.68
CA LYS A 59 -1.13 0.48 -16.22
C LYS A 59 -0.90 -0.99 -15.91
N ARG A 60 -0.11 -1.27 -14.88
CA ARG A 60 0.07 -2.61 -14.32
C ARG A 60 -0.61 -2.64 -12.96
N PHE A 61 -1.55 -3.58 -12.80
CA PHE A 61 -2.23 -3.83 -11.55
C PHE A 61 -1.70 -5.15 -10.97
N VAL A 62 -1.26 -5.15 -9.73
CA VAL A 62 -0.86 -6.37 -9.02
C VAL A 62 -1.73 -6.52 -7.78
N SER A 63 -2.41 -7.66 -7.70
CA SER A 63 -3.23 -8.05 -6.56
C SER A 63 -2.45 -9.03 -5.71
N ILE A 64 -2.16 -8.66 -4.47
CA ILE A 64 -1.37 -9.42 -3.52
C ILE A 64 -2.29 -9.85 -2.36
N PRO A 65 -2.73 -11.11 -2.33
CA PRO A 65 -3.49 -11.65 -1.21
C PRO A 65 -2.68 -11.53 0.09
N TYR A 66 -3.35 -11.25 1.21
CA TYR A 66 -2.66 -11.15 2.50
C TYR A 66 -1.88 -12.41 2.88
N ARG A 67 -2.40 -13.61 2.54
CA ARG A 67 -1.69 -14.89 2.71
C ARG A 67 -0.36 -15.03 1.96
N ALA A 68 -0.08 -14.15 1.00
CA ALA A 68 1.19 -14.13 0.28
C ALA A 68 2.26 -13.28 1.00
N ILE A 69 1.85 -12.47 1.98
CA ILE A 69 2.78 -11.70 2.82
C ILE A 69 3.32 -12.62 3.91
N THR A 70 4.62 -12.88 3.90
CA THR A 70 5.26 -13.75 4.88
C THR A 70 5.62 -13.01 6.16
N THR A 71 6.02 -11.75 6.03
CA THR A 71 6.42 -10.86 7.14
C THR A 71 6.15 -9.41 6.75
N PHE A 72 5.95 -8.55 7.75
CA PHE A 72 6.04 -7.10 7.58
C PHE A 72 6.87 -6.49 8.70
N SER A 73 7.49 -5.35 8.43
CA SER A 73 8.20 -4.53 9.42
C SER A 73 7.83 -3.07 9.27
N VAL A 74 7.78 -2.37 10.39
CA VAL A 74 7.57 -0.93 10.44
C VAL A 74 8.74 -0.31 11.20
N GLU A 75 9.47 0.58 10.54
CA GLU A 75 10.59 1.30 11.13
C GLU A 75 10.23 2.79 11.23
N SER A 76 10.11 3.28 12.45
CA SER A 76 9.98 4.72 12.68
C SER A 76 11.32 5.38 12.44
N ALA A 77 11.35 6.44 11.62
CA ALA A 77 12.51 7.30 11.62
C ALA A 77 12.73 7.93 13.01
N GLY A 78 14.00 8.10 13.39
CA GLY A 78 14.38 8.73 14.66
C GLY A 78 13.90 10.19 14.77
N HIS A 79 14.26 10.89 15.85
CA HIS A 79 13.74 12.21 16.25
C HIS A 79 13.69 13.34 15.18
N PHE A 80 14.33 13.19 14.02
CA PHE A 80 14.44 14.22 12.98
C PHE A 80 13.85 13.86 11.61
N ASP A 81 13.68 12.59 11.27
CA ASP A 81 13.02 12.18 10.01
C ASP A 81 11.58 11.77 10.32
N LEU A 82 10.65 12.21 9.49
CA LEU A 82 9.21 12.18 9.79
C LEU A 82 8.48 11.07 9.06
N ASP A 83 9.20 10.32 8.26
CA ASP A 83 8.68 9.28 7.41
C ASP A 83 8.87 7.94 8.11
N THR A 84 7.82 7.12 8.12
CA THR A 84 7.87 5.76 8.64
C THR A 84 8.07 4.81 7.48
N GLU A 85 9.03 3.91 7.57
CA GLU A 85 9.24 2.89 6.55
C GLU A 85 8.39 1.65 6.84
N LEU A 86 7.58 1.24 5.87
CA LEU A 86 6.87 -0.04 5.89
C LEU A 86 7.49 -0.96 4.84
N THR A 87 7.88 -2.16 5.28
CA THR A 87 8.37 -3.21 4.40
C THR A 87 7.46 -4.42 4.47
N LEU A 88 6.99 -4.89 3.31
CA LEU A 88 6.17 -6.08 3.14
C LEU A 88 6.95 -7.14 2.38
N THR A 89 7.22 -8.28 3.01
CA THR A 89 7.86 -9.41 2.35
C THR A 89 6.81 -10.29 1.68
N VAL A 90 6.90 -10.42 0.36
CA VAL A 90 5.95 -11.21 -0.44
C VAL A 90 6.62 -12.51 -0.88
N SER A 91 5.97 -13.65 -0.62
CA SER A 91 6.50 -14.96 -1.01
C SER A 91 6.78 -15.03 -2.51
N GLY A 92 8.02 -15.36 -2.87
CA GLY A 92 8.44 -15.51 -4.27
C GLY A 92 8.53 -14.20 -5.06
N SER A 93 8.63 -13.05 -4.38
CA SER A 93 8.78 -11.73 -5.00
C SER A 93 9.73 -10.85 -4.18
N ALA A 94 10.18 -9.75 -4.80
CA ALA A 94 10.91 -8.73 -4.06
C ALA A 94 10.01 -8.09 -2.99
N PRO A 95 10.57 -7.65 -1.84
CA PRO A 95 9.81 -6.88 -0.85
C PRO A 95 9.22 -5.61 -1.46
N ILE A 96 8.09 -5.18 -0.91
CA ILE A 96 7.53 -3.86 -1.19
C ILE A 96 7.92 -2.95 -0.04
N GLU A 97 8.59 -1.86 -0.37
CA GLU A 97 9.05 -0.82 0.57
C GLU A 97 8.26 0.46 0.32
N LEU A 98 7.71 1.05 1.37
CA LEU A 98 6.92 2.29 1.31
C LEU A 98 7.41 3.26 2.37
N LEU A 99 7.67 4.50 1.97
CA LEU A 99 7.80 5.60 2.93
C LEU A 99 6.45 6.24 3.16
N LEU A 100 5.97 6.10 4.39
CA LEU A 100 4.73 6.67 4.87
C LEU A 100 4.99 8.08 5.36
N SER A 101 4.40 9.05 4.66
CA SER A 101 4.48 10.46 5.05
C SER A 101 3.82 10.74 6.40
N ARG A 102 4.25 11.84 7.02
CA ARG A 102 3.70 12.35 8.28
C ARG A 102 2.16 12.44 8.24
N GLY A 103 1.51 11.97 9.30
CA GLY A 103 0.05 11.97 9.44
C GLY A 103 -0.62 10.67 8.99
N THR A 104 0.14 9.73 8.44
CA THR A 104 -0.33 8.35 8.23
C THR A 104 -0.71 7.71 9.57
N ASP A 105 -1.87 7.06 9.62
CA ASP A 105 -2.25 6.21 10.75
C ASP A 105 -1.48 4.88 10.71
N VAL A 106 -0.24 4.92 11.18
CA VAL A 106 0.66 3.76 11.23
C VAL A 106 0.11 2.65 12.13
N HIS A 107 -0.51 3.00 13.26
CA HIS A 107 -1.07 2.02 14.19
C HIS A 107 -2.25 1.27 13.59
N GLY A 108 -3.14 1.98 12.88
CA GLY A 108 -4.23 1.36 12.13
C GLY A 108 -3.73 0.44 11.03
N LEU A 109 -2.66 0.82 10.33
CA LEU A 109 -2.05 -0.01 9.29
C LEU A 109 -1.43 -1.30 9.86
N ILE A 110 -0.69 -1.20 10.96
CA ILE A 110 -0.16 -2.36 11.70
C ILE A 110 -1.31 -3.28 12.12
N SER A 111 -2.36 -2.71 12.71
CA SER A 111 -3.52 -3.48 13.18
C SER A 111 -4.21 -4.24 12.04
N LEU A 112 -4.41 -3.58 10.89
CA LEU A 112 -4.96 -4.23 9.68
C LEU A 112 -4.07 -5.38 9.21
N LEU A 113 -2.76 -5.15 9.07
CA LEU A 113 -1.83 -6.17 8.61
C LEU A 113 -1.79 -7.36 9.58
N THR A 114 -1.70 -7.11 10.89
CA THR A 114 -1.76 -8.17 11.91
C THR A 114 -3.05 -8.97 11.83
N GLU A 115 -4.22 -8.33 11.71
CA GLU A 115 -5.50 -9.02 11.60
C GLU A 115 -5.56 -9.92 10.36
N ARG A 116 -5.02 -9.44 9.23
CA ARG A 116 -5.12 -10.13 7.94
C ARG A 116 -4.07 -11.23 7.77
N LEU A 117 -2.93 -11.14 8.45
CA LEU A 117 -1.86 -12.15 8.39
C LEU A 117 -2.02 -13.26 9.46
N ALA A 118 -2.79 -13.02 10.53
CA ALA A 118 -3.03 -14.01 11.57
C ALA A 118 -4.08 -15.09 11.19
N ARG A 119 -4.76 -14.94 10.05
CA ARG A 119 -5.83 -15.81 9.56
C ARG A 119 -5.36 -16.67 8.40
#